data_AF-A0AA43EFE0-F1
#
_entry.id   AF-A0AA43EFE0-F1
#
_cell.length_a   1.000
_cell.length_b   1.000
_cell.length_c   1.000
_cell.angle_alpha   90.00
_cell.angle_beta   90.00
_cell.angle_gamma   90.00
#
_symmetry.space_group_name_H-M   'P 1'
#
loop_
_entity.id
_entity.type
_entity.pdbx_description
1 polymer ?
#
loop_
_entity_poly.entity_id
_entity_poly.type
_entity_poly.pdbx_seq_one_letter_code
_entity_poly.pdbx_strand_id
1 'polypeptide(L)'
;MTETTTPRTPFHLTTIGVIAISMGLMVVAGLENGPAPWSPYYVVYAALATLLPLRWKTVRFGPIRAVPWWMWVFVPVVAIILQATASVIVNVVYAQIVVKLGGANRLDDPVLGVQAMFQAMYAAASMKLGLDINLVRVTYLGFLVAWAGFGEEVYFRGYVQGVLRVRKGARYAILVGALLFAVRHYMQMGLLFPKYPVFAATAWVAMAFPVGIVLGIVYEKTKSLWIPVAIHYVFNIIPFLLG
;
A
#
# COMPACT_ATOMS: atom_id res chain seq x y z
N MET A 1 -21.37 -32.96 34.11
CA MET A 1 -21.65 -31.87 33.17
C MET A 1 -20.32 -31.36 32.64
N THR A 2 -19.91 -31.80 31.47
CA THR A 2 -18.70 -31.29 30.81
C THR A 2 -19.05 -29.97 30.14
N GLU A 3 -18.59 -28.88 30.73
CA GLU A 3 -18.71 -27.53 30.19
C GLU A 3 -17.94 -27.47 28.85
N THR A 4 -18.67 -27.53 27.74
CA THR A 4 -18.09 -27.40 26.40
C THR A 4 -17.75 -25.93 26.17
N THR A 5 -16.59 -25.49 26.64
CA THR A 5 -16.07 -24.16 26.33
C THR A 5 -15.88 -24.05 24.82
N THR A 6 -16.72 -23.27 24.14
CA THR A 6 -16.52 -22.96 22.73
C THR A 6 -15.14 -22.34 22.54
N PRO A 7 -14.33 -22.79 21.56
CA PRO A 7 -12.99 -22.24 21.35
C PRO A 7 -13.08 -20.75 21.09
N ARG A 8 -12.45 -19.92 21.93
CA ARG A 8 -12.38 -18.47 21.70
C ARG A 8 -11.67 -18.22 20.38
N THR A 9 -12.23 -17.36 19.54
CA THR A 9 -11.57 -16.99 18.29
C THR A 9 -10.21 -16.34 18.60
N PRO A 10 -9.10 -16.78 17.98
CA PRO A 10 -7.79 -16.16 18.17
C PRO A 10 -7.82 -14.66 17.90
N PHE A 11 -7.03 -13.89 18.66
CA PHE A 11 -7.01 -12.42 18.58
C PHE A 11 -6.82 -11.90 17.15
N HIS A 12 -5.85 -12.46 16.41
CA HIS A 12 -5.55 -12.08 15.03
C HIS A 12 -6.72 -12.35 14.05
N LEU A 13 -7.71 -13.15 14.42
CA LEU A 13 -8.92 -13.40 13.62
C LEU A 13 -10.13 -12.60 14.10
N THR A 14 -9.95 -11.65 15.02
CA THR A 14 -10.99 -10.70 15.46
C THR A 14 -10.87 -9.38 14.71
N THR A 15 -11.97 -8.62 14.61
CA THR A 15 -11.96 -7.29 13.98
C THR A 15 -10.98 -6.34 14.70
N ILE A 16 -10.98 -6.35 16.03
CA ILE A 16 -10.07 -5.53 16.84
C ILE A 16 -8.62 -5.95 16.60
N GLY A 17 -8.34 -7.25 16.57
CA GLY A 17 -6.99 -7.75 16.31
C GLY A 17 -6.46 -7.37 14.93
N VAL A 18 -7.28 -7.49 13.89
CA VAL A 18 -6.89 -7.05 12.54
C VAL A 18 -6.51 -5.57 12.51
N ILE A 19 -7.31 -4.71 13.15
CA ILE A 19 -7.04 -3.27 13.20
C ILE A 19 -5.78 -3.01 14.03
N ALA A 20 -5.66 -3.59 15.22
CA ALA A 20 -4.53 -3.39 16.12
C ALA A 20 -3.20 -3.85 15.51
N ILE A 21 -3.19 -5.03 14.87
CA ILE A 21 -2.02 -5.56 14.16
C ILE A 21 -1.67 -4.64 12.98
N SER A 22 -2.65 -4.13 12.24
CA SER A 22 -2.38 -3.20 11.15
C SER A 22 -1.78 -1.89 11.64
N MET A 23 -2.29 -1.32 12.74
CA MET A 23 -1.69 -0.12 13.36
C MET A 23 -0.27 -0.40 13.85
N GLY A 24 -0.04 -1.54 14.52
CA GLY A 24 1.29 -1.94 14.97
C GLY A 24 2.29 -2.08 13.82
N LEU A 25 1.88 -2.69 12.71
CA LEU A 25 2.72 -2.78 11.52
C LEU A 25 2.98 -1.43 10.85
N MET A 26 2.03 -0.48 10.89
CA MET A 26 2.29 0.89 10.43
C MET A 26 3.34 1.59 11.29
N VAL A 27 3.32 1.38 12.61
CA VAL A 27 4.39 1.89 13.50
C VAL A 27 5.74 1.29 13.12
N VAL A 28 5.81 -0.03 12.87
CA VAL A 28 7.04 -0.68 12.39
C VAL A 28 7.52 -0.05 11.08
N ALA A 29 6.62 0.11 10.10
CA ALA A 29 6.96 0.72 8.82
C ALA A 29 7.48 2.17 8.97
N GLY A 30 6.86 2.96 9.85
CA GLY A 30 7.28 4.33 10.13
C GLY A 30 8.65 4.40 10.82
N LEU A 31 8.93 3.49 11.76
CA LEU A 31 10.24 3.37 12.40
C LEU A 31 11.33 2.92 11.43
N GLU A 32 11.02 2.02 10.50
CA GLU A 32 11.97 1.57 9.50
C GLU A 32 12.23 2.61 8.41
N ASN A 33 11.23 3.42 8.05
CA ASN A 33 11.43 4.47 7.06
C ASN A 33 12.00 5.76 7.70
N GLY A 34 11.79 6.01 8.99
CA GLY A 34 12.35 7.18 9.70
C GLY A 34 13.74 6.94 10.30
N PRO A 35 13.84 6.52 11.57
CA PRO A 35 15.11 6.42 12.28
C PRO A 35 16.03 5.28 11.83
N ALA A 36 15.52 4.15 11.34
CA ALA A 36 16.35 2.95 11.10
C ALA A 36 17.50 3.20 10.10
N PRO A 37 18.69 2.62 10.28
CA PRO A 37 19.85 2.90 9.43
C PRO A 37 19.65 2.48 7.96
N TRP A 38 18.71 1.57 7.70
CA TRP A 38 18.34 1.11 6.36
C TRP A 38 17.11 1.83 5.78
N SER A 39 16.72 3.01 6.26
CA SER A 39 15.70 3.82 5.57
C SER A 39 16.11 4.08 4.11
N PRO A 40 15.19 4.01 3.13
CA PRO A 40 13.73 3.99 3.26
C PRO A 40 13.11 2.58 3.22
N TYR A 41 13.92 1.53 3.39
CA TYR A 41 13.50 0.14 3.27
C TYR A 41 12.74 -0.34 4.51
N TYR A 42 11.47 -0.71 4.36
CA TYR A 42 10.65 -1.25 5.47
C TYR A 42 10.68 -2.78 5.48
N VAL A 43 11.87 -3.35 5.74
CA VAL A 43 12.20 -4.78 5.61
C VAL A 43 11.44 -5.65 6.61
N VAL A 44 11.39 -5.24 7.88
CA VAL A 44 10.68 -5.96 8.94
C VAL A 44 9.17 -5.91 8.67
N TYR A 45 8.63 -4.75 8.30
CA TYR A 45 7.24 -4.64 7.87
C TYR A 45 6.95 -5.56 6.68
N ALA A 46 7.81 -5.55 5.65
CA ALA A 46 7.66 -6.41 4.46
C ALA A 46 7.61 -7.89 4.83
N ALA A 47 8.53 -8.32 5.69
CA ALA A 47 8.59 -9.69 6.20
C ALA A 47 7.33 -10.04 6.99
N LEU A 48 6.92 -9.21 7.95
CA LEU A 48 5.76 -9.48 8.81
C LEU A 48 4.44 -9.47 8.01
N ALA A 49 4.25 -8.48 7.13
CA ALA A 49 3.08 -8.37 6.27
C ALA A 49 2.94 -9.59 5.35
N THR A 50 4.04 -10.19 4.93
CA THR A 50 4.04 -11.40 4.10
C THR A 50 3.89 -12.68 4.91
N LEU A 51 4.71 -12.85 5.95
CA LEU A 51 4.84 -14.12 6.67
C LEU A 51 3.67 -14.39 7.63
N LEU A 52 3.11 -13.36 8.27
CA LEU A 52 2.01 -13.55 9.23
C LEU A 52 0.75 -14.12 8.55
N PRO A 53 0.23 -13.55 7.44
CA PRO A 53 -0.94 -14.12 6.74
C PRO A 53 -0.70 -15.54 6.21
N LEU A 54 0.52 -15.82 5.72
CA LEU A 54 0.90 -17.16 5.28
C LEU A 54 0.89 -18.15 6.44
N ARG A 55 1.46 -17.75 7.59
CA ARG A 55 1.50 -18.55 8.82
C ARG A 55 0.10 -18.80 9.40
N TRP A 56 -0.79 -17.82 9.30
CA TRP A 56 -2.19 -17.92 9.73
C TRP A 56 -3.11 -18.55 8.68
N LYS A 57 -2.59 -18.86 7.49
CA LYS A 57 -3.33 -19.49 6.38
C LYS A 57 -4.60 -18.72 5.99
N THR A 58 -4.54 -17.39 6.02
CA THR A 58 -5.69 -16.54 5.64
C THR A 58 -5.75 -16.25 4.14
N VAL A 59 -4.68 -16.57 3.41
CA VAL A 59 -4.55 -16.30 1.98
C VAL A 59 -5.36 -17.28 1.11
N ARG A 60 -5.87 -16.79 -0.03
CA ARG A 60 -6.47 -17.62 -1.07
C ARG A 60 -5.96 -17.24 -2.44
N PHE A 61 -5.05 -18.07 -2.96
CA PHE A 61 -4.51 -17.91 -4.32
C PHE A 61 -5.41 -18.54 -5.38
N GLY A 62 -5.86 -19.79 -5.16
CA GLY A 62 -6.51 -20.58 -6.22
C GLY A 62 -5.57 -20.87 -7.40
N PRO A 63 -5.99 -21.73 -8.35
CA PRO A 63 -5.19 -21.97 -9.55
C PRO A 63 -5.28 -20.76 -10.48
N ILE A 64 -4.16 -20.38 -11.12
CA ILE A 64 -4.10 -19.26 -12.08
C ILE A 64 -5.16 -19.41 -13.19
N ARG A 65 -5.38 -20.65 -13.64
CA ARG A 65 -6.36 -21.00 -14.68
C ARG A 65 -7.83 -20.80 -14.27
N ALA A 66 -8.13 -20.62 -12.98
CA ALA A 66 -9.50 -20.27 -12.55
C ALA A 66 -9.90 -18.85 -12.93
N VAL A 67 -8.92 -18.00 -13.27
CA VAL A 67 -9.18 -16.65 -13.76
C VAL A 67 -9.31 -16.69 -15.28
N PRO A 68 -10.42 -16.19 -15.87
CA PRO A 68 -10.56 -16.06 -17.31
C PRO A 68 -9.41 -15.21 -17.91
N TRP A 69 -8.83 -15.69 -19.02
CA TRP A 69 -7.66 -15.05 -19.64
C TRP A 69 -7.86 -13.55 -19.93
N TRP A 70 -9.05 -13.13 -20.34
CA TRP A 70 -9.36 -11.73 -20.65
C TRP A 70 -9.26 -10.81 -19.43
N MET A 71 -9.48 -11.33 -18.21
CA MET A 71 -9.34 -10.54 -16.98
C MET A 71 -7.89 -10.13 -16.73
N TRP A 72 -6.93 -10.92 -17.20
CA TRP A 72 -5.50 -10.59 -17.10
C TRP A 72 -5.06 -9.42 -17.97
N VAL A 73 -5.87 -9.04 -18.97
CA VAL A 73 -5.62 -7.88 -19.81
C VAL A 73 -6.54 -6.73 -19.41
N PHE A 74 -7.85 -7.01 -19.35
CA PHE A 74 -8.87 -6.00 -19.12
C PHE A 74 -8.73 -5.33 -17.75
N VAL A 75 -8.52 -6.10 -16.68
CA VAL A 75 -8.51 -5.54 -15.33
C VAL A 75 -7.28 -4.65 -15.11
N PRO A 76 -6.04 -5.04 -15.47
CA PRO A 76 -4.90 -4.13 -15.41
C PRO A 76 -5.10 -2.85 -16.24
N VAL A 77 -5.62 -2.94 -17.46
CA VAL A 77 -5.87 -1.75 -18.31
C VAL A 77 -6.84 -0.78 -17.65
N VAL A 78 -7.98 -1.28 -17.17
CA VAL A 78 -8.96 -0.45 -16.44
C VAL A 78 -8.33 0.16 -15.20
N ALA A 79 -7.55 -0.63 -14.46
CA ALA A 79 -6.90 -0.17 -13.23
C ALA A 79 -5.87 0.94 -13.53
N ILE A 80 -5.08 0.83 -14.61
CA ILE A 80 -4.13 1.86 -15.07
C ILE A 80 -4.87 3.14 -15.45
N ILE A 81 -5.96 3.04 -16.23
CA ILE A 81 -6.75 4.20 -16.62
C ILE A 81 -7.32 4.89 -15.37
N LEU A 82 -7.90 4.13 -14.44
CA LEU A 82 -8.42 4.67 -13.20
C LEU A 82 -7.34 5.35 -12.36
N GLN A 83 -6.15 4.77 -12.25
CA GLN A 83 -5.03 5.37 -11.54
C GLN A 83 -4.56 6.65 -12.21
N ALA A 84 -4.42 6.67 -13.54
CA ALA A 84 -4.04 7.85 -14.31
C ALA A 84 -5.07 8.98 -14.14
N THR A 85 -6.36 8.67 -14.27
CA THR A 85 -7.44 9.63 -14.05
C THR A 85 -7.46 10.14 -12.61
N ALA A 86 -7.33 9.27 -11.61
CA ALA A 86 -7.26 9.67 -10.21
C ALA A 86 -6.04 10.56 -9.94
N SER A 87 -4.89 10.26 -10.53
CA SER A 87 -3.69 11.08 -10.43
C SER A 87 -3.89 12.48 -11.01
N VAL A 88 -4.49 12.58 -12.20
CA VAL A 88 -4.82 13.89 -12.79
C VAL A 88 -5.78 14.67 -11.90
N ILE A 89 -6.87 14.04 -11.44
CA ILE A 89 -7.87 14.70 -10.58
C ILE A 89 -7.24 15.17 -9.28
N VAL A 90 -6.50 14.30 -8.59
CA VAL A 90 -5.85 14.62 -7.32
C VAL A 90 -4.86 15.75 -7.54
N ASN A 91 -3.96 15.67 -8.52
CA ASN A 91 -2.97 16.73 -8.74
C ASN A 91 -3.61 18.07 -9.10
N VAL A 92 -4.69 18.10 -9.90
CA VAL A 92 -5.38 19.36 -10.27
C VAL A 92 -6.18 19.93 -9.10
N VAL A 93 -7.05 19.13 -8.49
CA VAL A 93 -7.94 19.59 -7.42
C VAL A 93 -7.13 19.96 -6.18
N TYR A 94 -6.15 19.13 -5.84
CA TYR A 94 -5.33 19.34 -4.65
C TYR A 94 -4.40 20.54 -4.79
N ALA A 95 -3.76 20.72 -5.94
CA ALA A 95 -2.97 21.93 -6.20
C ALA A 95 -3.83 23.19 -6.06
N GLN A 96 -5.06 23.20 -6.57
CA GLN A 96 -5.96 24.35 -6.43
C GLN A 96 -6.35 24.65 -4.96
N ILE A 97 -6.55 23.62 -4.14
CA ILE A 97 -6.86 23.79 -2.72
C ILE A 97 -5.65 24.38 -1.99
N VAL A 98 -4.45 23.85 -2.22
CA VAL A 98 -3.25 24.31 -1.51
C VAL A 98 -2.88 25.74 -1.89
N VAL A 99 -2.98 26.10 -3.18
CA VAL A 99 -2.80 27.48 -3.66
C VAL A 99 -3.78 28.43 -2.96
N LYS A 100 -5.07 28.05 -2.86
CA LYS A 100 -6.10 28.86 -2.17
C LYS A 100 -5.85 29.03 -0.68
N LEU A 101 -5.18 28.08 -0.04
CA LEU A 101 -4.79 28.15 1.37
C LEU A 101 -3.46 28.89 1.58
N GLY A 102 -2.89 29.51 0.54
CA GLY A 102 -1.64 30.27 0.61
C GLY A 102 -0.37 29.41 0.60
N GLY A 103 -0.46 28.14 0.21
CA GLY A 103 0.68 27.25 0.05
C GLY A 103 1.48 27.52 -1.23
N ALA A 104 2.53 26.72 -1.46
CA ALA A 104 3.32 26.82 -2.68
C ALA A 104 2.46 26.57 -3.94
N ASN A 105 2.88 27.13 -5.08
CA ASN A 105 2.11 27.06 -6.33
C ASN A 105 2.77 26.19 -7.40
N ARG A 106 3.74 25.34 -7.01
CA ARG A 106 4.57 24.60 -7.96
C ARG A 106 4.68 23.13 -7.57
N LEU A 107 4.49 22.25 -8.53
CA LEU A 107 4.56 20.78 -8.36
C LEU A 107 6.01 20.26 -8.26
N ASP A 108 7.01 21.12 -8.47
CA ASP A 108 8.42 20.82 -8.20
C ASP A 108 8.78 20.94 -6.71
N ASP A 109 7.88 21.50 -5.89
CA ASP A 109 8.03 21.56 -4.43
C ASP A 109 7.66 20.20 -3.80
N PRO A 110 8.55 19.54 -3.02
CA PRO A 110 8.28 18.27 -2.38
C PRO A 110 7.17 18.31 -1.34
N VAL A 111 6.79 19.50 -0.86
CA VAL A 111 5.62 19.66 0.02
C VAL A 111 4.34 19.33 -0.75
N LEU A 112 4.27 19.60 -2.06
CA LEU A 112 3.05 19.52 -2.87
C LEU A 112 3.08 18.44 -3.94
N GLY A 113 4.16 18.36 -4.70
CA GLY A 113 4.29 17.41 -5.79
C GLY A 113 4.62 16.02 -5.25
N VAL A 114 3.79 15.02 -5.55
CA VAL A 114 4.06 13.62 -5.20
C VAL A 114 5.39 13.15 -5.79
N GLN A 115 5.69 13.52 -7.03
CA GLN A 115 6.96 13.18 -7.66
C GLN A 115 8.15 13.85 -6.95
N ALA A 116 8.06 15.17 -6.72
CA ALA A 116 9.09 15.92 -5.98
C ALA A 116 9.31 15.38 -4.56
N MET A 117 8.23 14.95 -3.88
CA MET A 117 8.26 14.29 -2.58
C MET A 117 9.10 13.00 -2.61
N PHE A 118 8.87 12.12 -3.59
CA PHE A 118 9.69 10.92 -3.75
C PHE A 118 11.15 11.27 -4.08
N GLN A 119 11.39 12.31 -4.88
CA GLN A 119 12.77 12.77 -5.15
C GLN A 119 13.47 13.27 -3.88
N ALA A 120 12.77 13.99 -3.02
CA ALA A 120 13.29 14.40 -1.72
C ALA A 120 13.58 13.19 -0.81
N MET A 121 12.70 12.17 -0.81
CA MET A 121 12.94 10.93 -0.07
C MET A 121 14.20 10.21 -0.57
N TYR A 122 14.40 10.10 -1.88
CA TYR A 122 15.59 9.49 -2.47
C TYR A 122 16.86 10.28 -2.13
N ALA A 123 16.81 11.60 -2.17
CA ALA A 123 17.93 12.45 -1.77
C ALA A 123 18.28 12.29 -0.28
N ALA A 124 17.26 12.26 0.60
CA ALA A 124 17.47 12.01 2.02
C ALA A 124 18.08 10.62 2.28
N ALA A 125 17.61 9.60 1.57
CA ALA A 125 18.14 8.25 1.64
C ALA A 125 19.58 8.16 1.13
N SER A 126 19.91 8.83 0.03
CA SER A 126 21.25 8.94 -0.53
C SER A 126 22.24 9.51 0.49
N MET A 127 21.87 10.62 1.15
CA MET A 127 22.69 11.21 2.21
C MET A 127 22.84 10.27 3.42
N LYS A 128 21.76 9.63 3.84
CA LYS A 128 21.77 8.72 5.01
C LYS A 128 22.60 7.47 4.78
N LEU A 129 22.52 6.88 3.59
CA LEU A 129 23.20 5.63 3.24
C LEU A 129 24.61 5.85 2.68
N GLY A 130 24.98 7.09 2.33
CA GLY A 130 26.23 7.40 1.65
C GLY A 130 26.32 6.78 0.24
N LEU A 131 25.17 6.65 -0.43
CA LEU A 131 25.05 6.04 -1.77
C LEU A 131 24.65 7.06 -2.82
N ASP A 132 25.01 6.81 -4.08
CA ASP A 132 24.50 7.59 -5.21
C ASP A 132 22.95 7.57 -5.26
N ILE A 133 22.33 8.70 -5.59
CA ILE A 133 20.87 8.83 -5.62
C ILE A 133 20.21 7.90 -6.64
N ASN A 134 20.83 7.64 -7.79
CA ASN A 134 20.28 6.72 -8.78
C ASN A 134 20.41 5.28 -8.30
N LEU A 135 21.50 4.94 -7.61
CA LEU A 135 21.63 3.64 -6.96
C LEU A 135 20.51 3.43 -5.92
N VAL A 136 20.21 4.44 -5.10
CA VAL A 136 19.07 4.39 -4.15
C VAL A 136 17.74 4.19 -4.88
N ARG A 137 17.47 4.93 -5.96
CA ARG A 137 16.23 4.78 -6.75
C ARG A 137 16.07 3.37 -7.30
N VAL A 138 17.12 2.81 -7.91
CA VAL A 138 17.10 1.47 -8.52
C VAL A 138 16.96 0.38 -7.46
N THR A 139 17.69 0.48 -6.35
CA THR A 139 17.59 -0.49 -5.25
C THR A 139 16.26 -0.41 -4.53
N TYR A 140 15.66 0.78 -4.39
CA TYR A 140 14.30 0.96 -3.88
C TYR A 140 13.26 0.35 -4.81
N LEU A 141 13.35 0.58 -6.13
CA LEU A 141 12.49 -0.11 -7.11
C LEU A 141 12.64 -1.63 -7.01
N GLY A 142 13.88 -2.13 -6.97
CA GLY A 142 14.17 -3.55 -6.81
C GLY A 142 13.53 -4.13 -5.55
N PHE A 143 13.56 -3.39 -4.43
CA PHE A 143 12.88 -3.76 -3.21
C PHE A 143 11.35 -3.80 -3.39
N LEU A 144 10.73 -2.79 -3.98
CA LEU A 144 9.28 -2.79 -4.24
C LEU A 144 8.85 -3.95 -5.15
N VAL A 145 9.64 -4.27 -6.18
CA VAL A 145 9.40 -5.40 -7.09
C VAL A 145 9.62 -6.73 -6.38
N ALA A 146 10.59 -6.82 -5.47
CA ALA A 146 10.86 -8.06 -4.74
C ALA A 146 9.70 -8.46 -3.82
N TRP A 147 8.99 -7.50 -3.22
CA TRP A 147 8.02 -7.83 -2.19
C TRP A 147 6.69 -7.09 -2.27
N ALA A 148 6.65 -5.78 -2.56
CA ALA A 148 5.49 -4.95 -2.25
C ALA A 148 4.20 -5.43 -2.93
N GLY A 149 4.27 -5.70 -4.23
CA GLY A 149 3.11 -6.19 -4.99
C GLY A 149 2.58 -7.54 -4.48
N PHE A 150 3.43 -8.43 -3.97
CA PHE A 150 3.02 -9.72 -3.42
C PHE A 150 2.61 -9.62 -1.95
N GLY A 151 3.50 -9.11 -1.10
CA GLY A 151 3.36 -9.06 0.35
C GLY A 151 2.22 -8.17 0.80
N GLU A 152 2.03 -7.00 0.18
CA GLU A 152 0.90 -6.12 0.53
C GLU A 152 -0.44 -6.77 0.14
N GLU A 153 -0.54 -7.48 -0.98
CA GLU A 153 -1.77 -8.20 -1.34
C GLU A 153 -2.05 -9.39 -0.41
N VAL A 154 -1.00 -10.14 -0.06
CA VAL A 154 -1.07 -11.20 0.95
C VAL A 154 -1.60 -10.66 2.28
N TYR A 155 -1.14 -9.48 2.69
CA TYR A 155 -1.60 -8.82 3.91
C TYR A 155 -3.01 -8.24 3.79
N PHE A 156 -3.23 -7.28 2.90
CA PHE A 156 -4.47 -6.52 2.86
C PHE A 156 -5.64 -7.33 2.30
N ARG A 157 -5.42 -8.19 1.29
CA ARG A 157 -6.50 -8.96 0.65
C ARG A 157 -6.62 -10.33 1.29
N GLY A 158 -5.48 -11.01 1.49
CA GLY A 158 -5.43 -12.31 2.15
C GLY A 158 -5.86 -12.22 3.62
N TYR A 159 -5.21 -11.39 4.42
CA TYR A 159 -5.48 -11.29 5.86
C TYR A 159 -6.60 -10.29 6.20
N VAL A 160 -6.38 -8.99 5.98
CA VAL A 160 -7.30 -7.94 6.47
C VAL A 160 -8.69 -8.11 5.87
N GLN A 161 -8.82 -8.11 4.54
CA GLN A 161 -10.10 -8.29 3.87
C GLN A 161 -10.67 -9.68 4.13
N GLY A 162 -9.85 -10.74 4.05
CA GLY A 162 -10.29 -12.12 4.28
C GLY A 162 -10.95 -12.33 5.64
N VAL A 163 -10.31 -11.86 6.71
CA VAL A 163 -10.82 -12.00 8.09
C VAL A 163 -12.04 -11.11 8.33
N LEU A 164 -12.00 -9.84 7.92
CA LEU A 164 -13.12 -8.92 8.12
C LEU A 164 -14.36 -9.33 7.34
N ARG A 165 -14.19 -9.92 6.15
CA ARG A 165 -15.28 -10.41 5.29
C ARG A 165 -16.15 -11.42 6.02
N VAL A 166 -15.54 -12.38 6.74
CA VAL A 166 -16.27 -13.43 7.47
C VAL A 166 -17.15 -12.84 8.58
N ARG A 167 -16.73 -11.73 9.19
CA ARG A 167 -17.41 -11.13 10.35
C ARG A 167 -18.40 -10.03 10.01
N LYS A 168 -18.13 -9.23 8.99
CA LYS A 168 -18.83 -7.98 8.69
C LYS A 168 -19.26 -7.84 7.22
N GLY A 169 -18.99 -8.86 6.40
CA GLY A 169 -19.33 -8.88 4.99
C GLY A 169 -18.31 -8.20 4.08
N ALA A 170 -18.44 -8.43 2.78
CA ALA A 170 -17.44 -8.03 1.79
C ALA A 170 -17.28 -6.51 1.65
N ARG A 171 -18.38 -5.74 1.66
CA ARG A 171 -18.33 -4.28 1.50
C ARG A 171 -17.51 -3.61 2.61
N TYR A 172 -17.78 -3.97 3.86
CA TYR A 172 -17.02 -3.47 5.02
C TYR A 172 -15.54 -3.87 4.92
N ALA A 173 -15.26 -5.13 4.59
CA ALA A 173 -13.90 -5.64 4.49
C ALA A 173 -13.08 -4.94 3.40
N ILE A 174 -13.68 -4.66 2.24
CA ILE A 174 -13.05 -3.91 1.15
C ILE A 174 -12.77 -2.47 1.58
N LEU A 175 -13.75 -1.78 2.18
CA LEU A 175 -13.58 -0.38 2.58
C LEU A 175 -12.50 -0.22 3.66
N VAL A 176 -12.54 -1.05 4.71
CA VAL A 176 -11.54 -1.00 5.78
C VAL A 176 -10.17 -1.45 5.27
N GLY A 177 -10.10 -2.49 4.46
CA GLY A 177 -8.85 -2.95 3.84
C GLY A 177 -8.21 -1.86 2.96
N ALA A 178 -9.01 -1.21 2.11
CA ALA A 178 -8.56 -0.10 1.27
C ALA A 178 -8.11 1.11 2.09
N LEU A 179 -8.82 1.45 3.17
CA LEU A 179 -8.45 2.55 4.05
C LEU A 179 -7.12 2.29 4.76
N LEU A 180 -6.95 1.09 5.34
CA LEU A 180 -5.70 0.70 6.00
C LEU A 180 -4.54 0.64 5.01
N PHE A 181 -4.78 0.11 3.81
CA PHE A 181 -3.82 0.13 2.71
C PHE A 181 -3.38 1.56 2.38
N ALA A 182 -4.34 2.47 2.17
CA ALA A 182 -4.04 3.86 1.86
C ALA A 182 -3.27 4.56 2.98
N VAL A 183 -3.76 4.51 4.22
CA VAL A 183 -3.14 5.19 5.38
C VAL A 183 -1.71 4.71 5.63
N ARG A 184 -1.40 3.43 5.39
CA ARG A 184 -0.04 2.89 5.50
C ARG A 184 0.97 3.68 4.66
N HIS A 185 0.55 4.25 3.53
CA HIS A 185 1.44 4.97 2.63
C HIS A 185 1.97 6.27 3.20
N TYR A 186 1.34 6.86 4.23
CA TYR A 186 1.97 7.95 4.99
C TYR A 186 3.31 7.50 5.61
N MET A 187 3.45 6.24 5.99
CA MET A 187 4.68 5.76 6.63
C MET A 187 5.88 5.70 5.67
N GLN A 188 5.65 5.78 4.35
CA GLN A 188 6.73 5.77 3.35
C GLN A 188 7.56 7.06 3.33
N MET A 189 7.06 8.14 3.93
CA MET A 189 7.74 9.45 3.98
C MET A 189 8.34 9.75 5.35
N GLY A 190 8.47 8.73 6.21
CA GLY A 190 9.03 8.85 7.56
C GLY A 190 10.44 9.45 7.58
N LEU A 191 11.24 9.18 6.54
CA LEU A 191 12.59 9.71 6.39
C LEU A 191 12.65 11.24 6.28
N LEU A 192 11.54 11.88 5.92
CA LEU A 192 11.47 13.33 5.71
C LEU A 192 11.10 14.11 6.98
N PHE A 193 10.88 13.44 8.12
CA PHE A 193 10.72 14.13 9.40
C PHE A 193 12.00 14.92 9.79
N PRO A 194 11.87 16.12 10.39
CA PRO A 194 10.63 16.76 10.84
C PRO A 194 9.87 17.54 9.76
N LYS A 195 10.44 17.75 8.57
CA LYS A 195 9.81 18.48 7.46
C LYS A 195 8.92 17.55 6.62
N TYR A 196 7.99 16.88 7.28
CA TYR A 196 7.13 15.89 6.63
C TYR A 196 6.22 16.55 5.57
N PRO A 197 6.18 16.05 4.32
CA PRO A 197 5.42 16.64 3.23
C PRO A 197 3.94 16.23 3.32
N VAL A 198 3.23 16.76 4.32
CA VAL A 198 1.84 16.38 4.63
C VAL A 198 0.95 16.46 3.40
N PHE A 199 1.13 17.50 2.59
CA PHE A 199 0.25 17.74 1.46
C PHE A 199 0.44 16.68 0.35
N ALA A 200 1.66 16.54 -0.19
CA ALA A 200 1.99 15.50 -1.17
C ALA A 200 1.70 14.08 -0.66
N ALA A 201 1.96 13.80 0.62
CA ALA A 201 1.65 12.50 1.21
C ALA A 201 0.14 12.24 1.28
N THR A 202 -0.67 13.26 1.56
CA THR A 202 -2.14 13.15 1.55
C THR A 202 -2.64 12.88 0.14
N ALA A 203 -2.09 13.57 -0.87
CA ALA A 203 -2.41 13.30 -2.27
C ALA A 203 -2.06 11.85 -2.66
N TRP A 204 -0.89 11.35 -2.22
CA TRP A 204 -0.47 9.97 -2.42
C TRP A 204 -1.44 8.96 -1.79
N VAL A 205 -1.87 9.19 -0.55
CA VAL A 205 -2.86 8.36 0.17
C VAL A 205 -4.23 8.41 -0.51
N ALA A 206 -4.66 9.59 -0.95
CA ALA A 206 -5.92 9.78 -1.68
C ALA A 206 -5.96 8.99 -3.00
N MET A 207 -4.81 8.83 -3.68
CA MET A 207 -4.69 7.98 -4.86
C MET A 207 -4.64 6.48 -4.52
N ALA A 208 -4.00 6.11 -3.41
CA ALA A 208 -3.89 4.70 -2.98
C ALA A 208 -5.24 4.10 -2.55
N PHE A 209 -6.15 4.90 -1.99
CA PHE A 209 -7.46 4.44 -1.55
C PHE A 209 -8.36 3.83 -2.65
N PRO A 210 -8.63 4.51 -3.79
CA PRO A 210 -9.42 3.92 -4.87
C PRO A 210 -8.74 2.70 -5.49
N VAL A 211 -7.41 2.69 -5.61
CA VAL A 211 -6.64 1.49 -6.00
C VAL A 211 -6.90 0.35 -5.01
N GLY A 212 -6.89 0.67 -3.72
CA GLY A 212 -7.28 -0.21 -2.62
C GLY A 212 -8.61 -0.91 -2.86
N ILE A 213 -9.63 -0.12 -3.18
CA ILE A 213 -11.01 -0.57 -3.47
C ILE A 213 -11.03 -1.47 -4.71
N VAL A 214 -10.41 -1.05 -5.82
CA VAL A 214 -10.39 -1.81 -7.08
C VAL A 214 -9.81 -3.20 -6.84
N LEU A 215 -8.63 -3.28 -6.22
CA LEU A 215 -7.97 -4.55 -5.90
C LEU A 215 -8.82 -5.42 -4.97
N GLY A 216 -9.49 -4.81 -3.98
CA GLY A 216 -10.40 -5.53 -3.08
C GLY A 216 -11.64 -6.10 -3.77
N ILE A 217 -12.24 -5.35 -4.71
CA ILE A 217 -13.36 -5.79 -5.55
C ILE A 217 -12.90 -6.92 -6.47
N VAL A 218 -11.75 -6.77 -7.11
CA VAL A 218 -11.16 -7.80 -8.00
C VAL A 218 -10.95 -9.08 -7.21
N TYR A 219 -10.30 -9.02 -6.05
CA TYR A 219 -10.10 -10.17 -5.17
C TYR A 219 -11.42 -10.83 -4.74
N GLU A 220 -12.44 -10.03 -4.39
CA GLU A 220 -13.75 -10.55 -4.01
C GLU A 220 -14.47 -11.22 -5.18
N LYS A 221 -14.33 -10.71 -6.41
CA LYS A 221 -14.97 -11.29 -7.61
C LYS A 221 -14.25 -12.53 -8.11
N THR A 222 -12.93 -12.49 -8.17
CA THR A 222 -12.11 -13.56 -8.79
C THR A 222 -11.76 -14.67 -7.81
N LYS A 223 -11.92 -14.39 -6.52
CA LYS A 223 -11.54 -15.29 -5.43
C LYS A 223 -10.06 -15.71 -5.51
N SER A 224 -9.20 -14.89 -6.11
CA SER A 224 -7.79 -15.19 -6.38
C SER A 224 -6.92 -13.98 -6.08
N LEU A 225 -5.83 -14.19 -5.32
CA LEU A 225 -4.81 -13.18 -5.06
C LEU A 225 -3.93 -12.89 -6.27
N TRP A 226 -3.89 -13.76 -7.28
CA TRP A 226 -2.95 -13.59 -8.39
C TRP A 226 -3.20 -12.34 -9.24
N ILE A 227 -4.47 -12.00 -9.51
CA ILE A 227 -4.77 -10.78 -10.28
C ILE A 227 -4.43 -9.52 -9.48
N PRO A 228 -4.87 -9.37 -8.20
CA PRO A 228 -4.45 -8.22 -7.40
C PRO A 228 -2.92 -8.05 -7.36
N VAL A 229 -2.18 -9.15 -7.16
CA VAL A 229 -0.70 -9.14 -7.16
C VAL A 229 -0.13 -8.63 -8.49
N ALA A 230 -0.64 -9.13 -9.62
CA ALA A 230 -0.17 -8.71 -10.93
C ALA A 230 -0.48 -7.23 -11.21
N ILE A 231 -1.69 -6.77 -10.91
CA ILE A 231 -2.07 -5.35 -11.06
C ILE A 231 -1.20 -4.47 -10.18
N HIS A 232 -0.98 -4.86 -8.93
CA HIS A 232 -0.18 -4.07 -8.01
C HIS A 232 1.28 -3.97 -8.46
N TYR A 233 1.88 -5.05 -8.98
CA TYR A 233 3.21 -4.95 -9.57
C TYR A 233 3.28 -3.98 -10.74
N VAL A 234 2.27 -4.00 -11.63
CA VAL A 234 2.18 -3.03 -12.73
C VAL A 234 2.12 -1.60 -12.19
N PHE A 235 1.33 -1.35 -11.16
CA PHE A 235 1.21 -0.04 -10.51
C PHE A 235 2.49 0.44 -9.83
N ASN A 236 3.29 -0.45 -9.27
CA ASN A 236 4.55 -0.09 -8.65
C ASN A 236 5.64 0.22 -9.67
N ILE A 237 5.56 -0.36 -10.88
CA ILE A 237 6.58 -0.20 -11.93
C ILE A 237 6.31 1.02 -12.80
N ILE A 238 5.05 1.29 -13.16
CA ILE A 238 4.68 2.38 -14.09
C ILE A 238 5.29 3.74 -13.69
N PRO A 239 5.22 4.21 -12.43
CA PRO A 239 5.80 5.50 -12.04
C PRO A 239 7.31 5.58 -12.30
N PHE A 240 8.04 4.47 -12.21
CA PHE A 240 9.49 4.47 -12.48
C PHE A 240 9.81 4.48 -13.98
N LEU A 241 8.92 3.96 -14.82
CA LEU A 241 9.09 3.96 -16.28
C LEU A 241 8.76 5.31 -16.92
N LEU A 242 7.83 6.05 -16.33
CA LEU A 242 7.34 7.33 -16.87
C LEU A 242 8.12 8.56 -16.36
N GLY A 243 9.05 8.36 -15.43
CA GLY A 243 9.93 9.41 -14.88
C GLY A 243 9.41 10.07 -13.61
#